data_AF-A0A7V2N249-F1
#
_entry.id   AF-A0A7V2N249-F1
#
_cell.length_a   1.000
_cell.length_b   1.000
_cell.length_c   1.000
_cell.angle_alpha   90.00
_cell.angle_beta   90.00
_cell.angle_gamma   90.00
#
_symmetry.space_group_name_H-M   'P 1'
#
loop_
_entity.id
_entity.type
_entity.pdbx_description
1 polymer ?
#
loop_
_entity_poly.entity_id
_entity_poly.type
_entity_poly.pdbx_seq_one_letter_code
_entity_poly.pdbx_strand_id
1 'polypeptide(L)'
;IELFLGTGIRLQELVDLDIEDVDLDAKHLRVLAKGSVPQVKFLKSTLRSLLRSYLVERRRRGDGECRAMFLSNRGERLCERQVARRLEYWLKAAGIDKKLSPHALRHTFATHLYSRTGDILVVQRALGHRDLSTTQVYTHLVDGALEDALERL
;
A
#
# COMPACT_ATOMS: atom_id res chain seq x y z
N ILE A 1 -7.12 -3.51 -2.38
CA ILE A 1 -7.20 -3.09 -0.95
C ILE A 1 -5.99 -3.63 -0.19
N GLU A 2 -5.78 -4.95 -0.19
CA GLU A 2 -4.66 -5.61 0.51
C GLU A 2 -3.26 -5.03 0.21
N LEU A 3 -2.98 -4.62 -1.03
CA LEU A 3 -1.69 -3.99 -1.35
C LEU A 3 -1.49 -2.65 -0.60
N PHE A 4 -2.54 -1.81 -0.50
CA PHE A 4 -2.49 -0.57 0.28
C PHE A 4 -2.23 -0.85 1.77
N LEU A 5 -2.99 -1.79 2.34
CA LEU A 5 -2.88 -2.14 3.76
C LEU A 5 -1.62 -2.95 4.10
N GLY A 6 -0.99 -3.58 3.10
CA GLY A 6 0.19 -4.43 3.30
C GLY A 6 1.52 -3.76 3.02
N THR A 7 1.54 -2.68 2.23
CA THR A 7 2.80 -2.03 1.79
C THR A 7 2.79 -0.50 1.91
N GLY A 8 1.62 0.07 2.22
CA GLY A 8 1.44 1.52 2.22
C GLY A 8 1.67 2.16 0.86
N ILE A 9 1.63 1.44 -0.26
CA ILE A 9 1.83 2.01 -1.61
C ILE A 9 0.91 3.22 -1.89
N ARG A 10 1.41 4.22 -2.63
CA ARG A 10 0.57 5.36 -3.06
C ARG A 10 -0.38 4.93 -4.19
N LEU A 11 -1.45 5.69 -4.39
CA LEU A 11 -2.42 5.39 -5.46
C LEU A 11 -1.76 5.39 -6.84
N GLN A 12 -0.98 6.43 -7.15
CA GLN A 12 -0.23 6.54 -8.41
C GLN A 12 0.74 5.36 -8.60
N GLU A 13 1.54 5.06 -7.57
CA GLU A 13 2.47 3.92 -7.58
C GLU A 13 1.76 2.59 -7.85
N LEU A 14 0.53 2.40 -7.35
CA LEU A 14 -0.26 1.18 -7.58
C LEU A 14 -0.79 1.09 -9.01
N VAL A 15 -1.26 2.20 -9.59
CA VAL A 15 -1.80 2.19 -10.96
C VAL A 15 -0.70 2.07 -12.00
N ASP A 16 0.51 2.56 -11.71
CA ASP A 16 1.66 2.51 -12.60
C ASP A 16 2.43 1.18 -12.56
N LEU A 17 2.19 0.35 -11.55
CA LEU A 17 2.88 -0.92 -11.35
C LEU A 17 2.72 -1.88 -12.55
N ASP A 18 3.82 -2.43 -13.03
CA ASP A 18 3.84 -3.51 -14.02
C ASP A 18 4.09 -4.87 -13.36
N ILE A 19 3.81 -5.96 -14.09
CA ILE A 19 4.05 -7.33 -13.60
C ILE A 19 5.55 -7.52 -13.27
N GLU A 20 6.44 -6.94 -14.07
CA GLU A 20 7.91 -7.03 -13.92
C GLU A 20 8.45 -6.27 -12.70
N ASP A 21 7.66 -5.36 -12.13
CA ASP A 21 8.01 -4.66 -10.91
C ASP A 21 7.81 -5.51 -9.66
N VAL A 22 7.11 -6.64 -9.77
CA VAL A 22 6.71 -7.48 -8.64
C VAL A 22 7.48 -8.80 -8.66
N ASP A 23 8.39 -8.95 -7.71
CA ASP A 23 9.12 -10.20 -7.48
C ASP A 23 8.57 -10.89 -6.22
N LEU A 24 7.73 -11.91 -6.44
CA LEU A 24 7.07 -12.66 -5.36
C LEU A 24 8.02 -13.64 -4.65
N ASP A 25 9.14 -14.00 -5.26
CA ASP A 25 10.11 -14.94 -4.69
C ASP A 25 11.17 -14.18 -3.90
N ALA A 26 11.63 -13.03 -4.42
CA ALA A 26 12.39 -12.04 -3.67
C ALA A 26 11.54 -11.18 -2.72
N LYS A 27 10.22 -11.43 -2.66
CA LYS A 27 9.27 -10.88 -1.67
C LYS A 27 9.15 -9.36 -1.68
N HIS A 28 9.28 -8.71 -2.82
CA HIS A 28 9.19 -7.26 -2.90
C HIS A 28 8.58 -6.79 -4.20
N LEU A 29 8.16 -5.53 -4.23
CA LEU A 29 7.84 -4.81 -5.43
C LEU A 29 8.65 -3.52 -5.52
N ARG A 30 8.90 -3.07 -6.75
CA ARG A 30 9.62 -1.83 -7.06
C ARG A 30 8.61 -0.79 -7.52
N VAL A 31 8.74 0.44 -7.06
CA VAL A 31 7.90 1.57 -7.48
C VAL A 31 8.77 2.78 -7.76
N LEU A 32 8.33 3.61 -8.70
CA LEU A 32 8.91 4.93 -8.90
C LEU A 32 8.18 5.93 -8.01
N ALA A 33 8.84 6.38 -6.95
CA ALA A 33 8.29 7.41 -6.08
C ALA A 33 8.41 8.80 -6.70
N LYS A 34 7.78 9.80 -6.06
CA LYS A 34 7.87 11.23 -6.46
C LYS A 34 9.31 11.60 -6.80
N GLY A 35 9.52 12.19 -7.98
CA GLY A 35 10.85 12.54 -8.49
C GLY A 35 11.61 11.36 -9.11
N SER A 36 10.90 10.31 -9.56
CA SER A 36 11.44 9.13 -10.24
C SER A 36 12.52 8.38 -9.47
N VAL A 37 12.42 8.38 -8.14
CA VAL A 37 13.35 7.64 -7.29
C VAL A 37 12.80 6.23 -7.05
N PRO A 38 13.54 5.18 -7.45
CA PRO A 38 13.14 3.80 -7.18
C PRO A 38 13.01 3.55 -5.67
N GLN A 39 11.93 2.89 -5.29
CA GLN A 39 11.70 2.42 -3.92
C GLN A 39 11.28 0.96 -3.94
N VAL A 40 11.70 0.23 -2.92
CA VAL A 40 11.34 -1.17 -2.71
C VAL A 40 10.30 -1.25 -1.59
N LYS A 41 9.25 -2.04 -1.81
CA LYS A 41 8.24 -2.36 -0.80
C LYS A 41 8.18 -3.86 -0.59
N PHE A 42 8.35 -4.29 0.65
CA PHE A 42 8.36 -5.71 0.99
C PHE A 42 6.94 -6.29 1.12
N LEU A 43 6.82 -7.58 0.80
CA LEU A 43 5.55 -8.30 0.73
C LEU A 43 5.51 -9.44 1.74
N LYS A 44 4.58 -9.35 2.71
CA LYS A 44 4.28 -10.45 3.62
C LYS A 44 3.79 -11.69 2.87
N SER A 45 3.96 -12.87 3.47
CA SER A 45 3.57 -14.16 2.87
C SER A 45 2.13 -14.19 2.36
N THR A 46 1.17 -13.71 3.16
CA THR A 46 -0.24 -13.68 2.80
C THR A 46 -0.53 -12.84 1.56
N LEU A 47 0.11 -11.66 1.46
CA LEU A 47 -0.03 -10.78 0.31
C LEU A 47 0.57 -11.41 -0.96
N ARG A 48 1.69 -12.11 -0.85
CA ARG A 48 2.29 -12.85 -1.97
C ARG A 48 1.37 -13.95 -2.48
N SER A 49 0.75 -14.71 -1.57
CA SER A 49 -0.24 -15.73 -1.96
C SER A 49 -1.43 -15.13 -2.72
N LEU A 50 -1.96 -14.00 -2.25
CA LEU A 50 -3.05 -13.29 -2.94
C LEU A 50 -2.63 -12.81 -4.33
N LEU A 51 -1.42 -12.26 -4.47
CA LEU A 51 -0.91 -11.80 -5.75
C LEU A 51 -0.66 -12.96 -6.72
N ARG A 52 -0.19 -14.12 -6.24
CA ARG A 52 -0.08 -15.33 -7.07
C ARG A 52 -1.44 -15.77 -7.61
N SER A 53 -2.45 -15.87 -6.75
CA SER A 53 -3.81 -16.23 -7.16
C SER A 53 -4.37 -15.24 -8.17
N TYR A 54 -4.17 -13.94 -7.94
CA TYR A 54 -4.57 -12.90 -8.87
C TYR A 54 -3.90 -13.03 -10.24
N LEU A 55 -2.59 -13.28 -10.29
CA LEU A 55 -1.84 -13.44 -11.54
C LEU A 55 -2.29 -14.67 -12.34
N VAL A 56 -2.70 -15.76 -11.67
CA VAL A 56 -3.30 -16.93 -12.33
C VAL A 56 -4.62 -16.56 -12.99
N GLU A 57 -5.52 -15.90 -12.27
CA GLU A 57 -6.82 -15.46 -12.79
C GLU A 57 -6.71 -14.44 -13.92
N ARG A 58 -5.76 -13.49 -13.79
CA ARG A 58 -5.44 -12.52 -14.84
C ARG A 58 -5.00 -13.24 -16.12
N ARG A 59 -4.15 -14.27 -16.02
CA ARG A 59 -3.69 -15.04 -17.19
C ARG A 59 -4.84 -15.79 -17.86
N ARG A 60 -5.75 -16.36 -17.07
CA ARG A 60 -6.93 -17.10 -17.58
C ARG A 60 -7.88 -16.23 -18.40
N ARG A 61 -7.95 -14.93 -18.11
CA ARG A 61 -8.83 -13.99 -18.83
C ARG A 61 -8.34 -13.58 -20.22
N GLY A 62 -7.11 -13.98 -20.60
CA GLY A 62 -6.56 -13.67 -21.92
C GLY A 62 -5.91 -12.28 -22.02
N ASP A 63 -5.73 -11.57 -20.91
CA ASP A 63 -5.19 -10.21 -20.87
C ASP A 63 -3.64 -10.18 -20.93
N GLY A 64 -3.04 -11.03 -21.77
CA GLY A 64 -1.60 -11.28 -21.83
C GLY A 64 -0.76 -10.13 -22.40
N GLU A 65 -1.38 -9.22 -23.15
CA GLU A 65 -0.65 -8.13 -23.85
C GLU A 65 -0.42 -6.89 -22.98
N CYS A 66 -1.28 -6.65 -22.00
CA CYS A 66 -1.09 -5.51 -21.10
C CYS A 66 0.02 -5.83 -20.08
N ARG A 67 0.98 -4.93 -19.88
CA ARG A 67 2.04 -5.10 -18.86
C ARG A 67 1.61 -4.71 -17.44
N ALA A 68 0.53 -3.94 -17.33
CA ALA A 68 0.05 -3.43 -16.06
C ALA A 68 -0.29 -4.56 -15.08
N MET A 69 0.15 -4.40 -13.82
CA MET A 69 -0.13 -5.36 -12.77
C MET A 69 -1.64 -5.52 -12.57
N PHE A 70 -2.38 -4.41 -12.46
CA PHE A 70 -3.82 -4.44 -12.24
C PHE A 70 -4.61 -3.93 -13.45
N LEU A 71 -5.64 -4.70 -13.83
CA LEU A 71 -6.44 -4.45 -15.02
C LEU A 71 -7.89 -4.04 -14.75
N SER A 72 -8.45 -3.31 -15.70
CA SER A 72 -9.87 -3.00 -15.78
C SER A 72 -10.65 -4.19 -16.33
N ASN A 73 -11.98 -4.11 -16.32
CA ASN A 73 -12.82 -5.16 -16.93
C ASN A 73 -12.68 -5.22 -18.47
N ARG A 74 -11.93 -4.28 -19.06
CA ARG A 74 -11.62 -4.23 -20.50
C ARG A 74 -10.20 -4.71 -20.83
N GLY A 75 -9.46 -5.23 -19.85
CA GLY A 75 -8.07 -5.67 -20.05
C GLY A 75 -7.03 -4.53 -20.07
N GLU A 76 -7.44 -3.29 -19.80
CA GLU A 76 -6.57 -2.11 -19.80
C GLU A 76 -6.00 -1.79 -18.41
N ARG A 77 -4.92 -1.01 -18.32
CA ARG A 77 -4.39 -0.50 -17.05
C ARG A 77 -5.48 0.20 -16.23
N LEU A 78 -5.52 -0.07 -14.93
CA LEU A 78 -6.38 0.67 -14.02
C LEU A 78 -6.00 2.12 -13.89
N CYS A 79 -6.98 3.02 -13.95
CA CYS A 79 -6.78 4.42 -13.58
C CYS A 79 -7.17 4.69 -12.12
N GLU A 80 -6.67 5.79 -11.57
CA GLU A 80 -6.89 6.21 -10.19
C GLU A 80 -8.39 6.26 -9.82
N ARG A 81 -9.20 6.84 -10.71
CA ARG A 81 -10.66 6.96 -10.52
C ARG A 81 -11.35 5.59 -10.43
N GLN A 82 -10.89 4.61 -11.19
CA GLN A 82 -11.42 3.24 -11.11
C GLN A 82 -11.05 2.58 -9.79
N VAL A 83 -9.84 2.81 -9.28
CA VAL A 83 -9.42 2.30 -7.97
C VAL A 83 -10.24 2.94 -6.85
N ALA A 84 -10.44 4.26 -6.87
CA ALA A 84 -11.25 4.97 -5.89
C ALA A 84 -12.70 4.47 -5.86
N ARG A 85 -13.32 4.29 -7.03
CA ARG A 85 -14.69 3.73 -7.16
C ARG A 85 -14.80 2.31 -6.63
N ARG A 86 -13.80 1.47 -6.89
CA ARG A 86 -13.77 0.10 -6.34
C ARG A 86 -13.63 0.12 -4.83
N LEU A 87 -12.82 1.01 -4.28
CA LEU A 87 -12.71 1.17 -2.84
C LEU A 87 -14.06 1.56 -2.23
N GLU A 88 -14.72 2.59 -2.76
CA GLU A 88 -16.04 3.01 -2.32
C GLU A 88 -17.08 1.88 -2.37
N TYR A 89 -17.10 1.12 -3.47
CA TYR A 89 -17.95 -0.05 -3.61
C TYR A 89 -17.73 -1.08 -2.48
N TRP A 90 -16.48 -1.44 -2.21
CA TRP A 90 -16.15 -2.42 -1.18
C TRP A 90 -16.40 -1.91 0.24
N LEU A 91 -16.21 -0.62 0.51
CA LEU A 91 -16.56 -0.01 1.80
C LEU A 91 -18.05 -0.11 2.07
N LYS A 92 -18.87 0.25 1.06
CA LYS A 92 -20.33 0.14 1.15
C LYS A 92 -20.76 -1.32 1.34
N ALA A 93 -20.17 -2.25 0.59
CA ALA A 93 -20.45 -3.67 0.71
C ALA A 93 -20.08 -4.23 2.10
N ALA A 94 -19.07 -3.66 2.75
CA ALA A 94 -18.66 -4.01 4.10
C ALA A 94 -19.45 -3.29 5.21
N GLY A 95 -20.44 -2.46 4.86
CA GLY A 95 -21.20 -1.66 5.84
C GLY A 95 -20.39 -0.54 6.50
N ILE A 96 -19.28 -0.12 5.90
CA ILE A 96 -18.43 0.95 6.41
C ILE A 96 -18.92 2.28 5.83
N ASP A 97 -19.60 3.08 6.66
CA ASP A 97 -20.15 4.39 6.28
C ASP A 97 -19.10 5.51 6.27
N LYS A 98 -17.86 5.20 6.65
CA LYS A 98 -16.75 6.15 6.62
C LYS A 98 -16.21 6.29 5.19
N LYS A 99 -16.10 7.53 4.72
CA LYS A 99 -15.34 7.85 3.50
C LYS A 99 -13.86 7.56 3.73
N LEU A 100 -13.38 6.43 3.21
CA LEU A 100 -11.95 6.09 3.21
C LEU A 100 -11.38 6.26 1.80
N SER A 101 -10.23 6.93 1.73
CA SER A 101 -9.45 7.09 0.52
C SER A 101 -8.23 6.17 0.54
N PRO A 102 -7.54 5.95 -0.60
CA PRO A 102 -6.25 5.25 -0.61
C PRO A 102 -5.22 5.87 0.33
N HIS A 103 -5.26 7.20 0.54
CA HIS A 103 -4.42 7.87 1.52
C HIS A 103 -4.76 7.47 2.96
N ALA A 104 -6.05 7.33 3.29
CA ALA A 104 -6.48 6.84 4.59
C ALA A 104 -6.01 5.39 4.84
N LEU A 105 -6.10 4.51 3.83
CA LEU A 105 -5.57 3.13 3.94
C LEU A 105 -4.05 3.10 4.15
N ARG A 106 -3.31 4.00 3.50
CA ARG A 106 -1.86 4.15 3.72
C ARG A 106 -1.56 4.60 5.14
N HIS A 107 -2.36 5.52 5.69
CA HIS A 107 -2.22 5.92 7.09
C HIS A 107 -2.52 4.75 8.03
N THR A 108 -3.57 3.97 7.77
CA THR A 108 -3.87 2.73 8.52
C THR A 108 -2.70 1.74 8.50
N PHE A 109 -2.07 1.52 7.34
CA PHE A 109 -0.85 0.70 7.26
C PHE A 109 0.24 1.21 8.19
N ALA A 110 0.50 2.52 8.19
CA ALA A 110 1.57 3.10 8.96
C ALA A 110 1.31 3.05 10.47
N THR A 111 0.10 3.37 10.92
CA THR A 111 -0.30 3.24 12.32
C THR A 111 -0.22 1.79 12.79
N HIS A 112 -0.65 0.84 11.95
CA HIS A 112 -0.54 -0.59 12.27
C HIS A 112 0.91 -1.07 12.34
N LEU A 113 1.78 -0.59 11.44
CA LEU A 113 3.20 -0.93 11.47
C LEU A 113 3.85 -0.35 12.73
N TYR A 114 3.59 0.91 13.06
CA TYR A 114 4.10 1.55 14.27
C TYR A 114 3.64 0.84 15.54
N SER A 115 2.35 0.50 15.66
CA SER A 115 1.84 -0.18 16.87
C SER A 115 2.45 -1.57 17.08
N ARG A 116 2.99 -2.17 16.02
CA ARG A 116 3.69 -3.47 16.09
C ARG A 116 5.18 -3.33 16.36
N THR A 117 5.82 -2.23 15.98
CA THR A 117 7.28 -2.09 16.04
C THR A 117 7.77 -1.09 17.07
N GLY A 118 6.94 -0.10 17.45
CA GLY A 118 7.37 1.06 18.23
C GLY A 118 8.42 1.93 17.53
N ASP A 119 8.72 1.66 16.25
CA ASP A 119 9.87 2.22 15.54
C ASP A 119 9.39 3.09 14.36
N ILE A 120 9.49 4.41 14.54
CA ILE A 120 9.12 5.38 13.52
C ILE A 120 10.06 5.36 12.30
N LEU A 121 11.33 4.97 12.46
CA LEU A 121 12.28 4.86 11.35
C LEU A 121 11.89 3.68 10.44
N VAL A 122 11.42 2.56 11.01
CA VAL A 122 10.87 1.43 10.25
C VAL A 122 9.66 1.89 9.43
N VAL A 123 8.76 2.67 10.03
CA VAL A 123 7.57 3.20 9.33
C VAL A 123 7.97 4.17 8.22
N GLN A 124 8.88 5.10 8.49
CA GLN A 124 9.37 6.06 7.48
C GLN A 124 10.03 5.35 6.29
N ARG A 125 10.87 4.34 6.55
CA ARG A 125 11.49 3.52 5.51
C ARG A 125 10.45 2.76 4.68
N ALA A 126 9.45 2.15 5.32
CA ALA A 126 8.39 1.42 4.62
C ALA A 126 7.53 2.32 3.72
N LEU A 127 7.30 3.56 4.15
CA LEU A 127 6.56 4.57 3.40
C LEU A 127 7.40 5.27 2.33
N GLY A 128 8.73 5.23 2.44
CA GLY A 128 9.66 5.87 1.52
C GLY A 128 9.54 7.40 1.52
N HIS A 129 9.44 7.98 2.72
CA HIS A 129 9.49 9.44 2.91
C HIS A 129 10.96 9.87 2.93
N ARG A 130 11.35 10.79 2.02
CA ARG A 130 12.71 11.35 1.95
C ARG A 130 12.92 12.55 2.88
N ASP A 131 11.86 13.23 3.28
CA ASP A 131 11.90 14.41 4.15
C ASP A 131 10.99 14.25 5.37
N LEU A 132 11.50 14.71 6.52
CA LEU A 132 10.85 14.73 7.83
C LEU A 132 9.56 15.57 7.90
N SER A 133 9.19 16.32 6.86
CA SER A 133 8.03 17.22 6.87
C SER A 133 6.67 16.51 6.84
N THR A 134 6.61 15.22 6.45
CA THR A 134 5.38 14.39 6.55
C THR A 134 5.29 13.62 7.87
N THR A 135 6.13 13.95 8.84
CA THR A 135 6.23 13.30 10.17
C THR A 135 5.22 13.86 11.18
N GLN A 136 4.54 14.97 10.89
CA GLN A 136 3.60 15.63 11.82
C GLN A 136 2.48 14.70 12.32
N VAL A 137 2.00 13.78 11.47
CA VAL A 137 1.00 12.78 11.86
C VAL A 137 1.56 11.72 12.83
N TYR A 138 2.87 11.45 12.77
CA TYR A 138 3.53 10.49 13.65
C TYR A 138 4.05 11.11 14.93
N THR A 139 4.27 12.43 14.99
CA THR A 139 4.59 13.12 16.24
C THR A 139 3.53 12.81 17.29
N HIS A 140 2.24 12.91 16.94
CA HIS A 140 1.14 12.55 17.84
C HIS A 140 1.14 11.07 18.31
N LEU A 141 1.72 10.16 17.54
CA LEU A 141 1.84 8.75 17.92
C LEU A 141 3.09 8.47 18.78
N VAL A 142 4.13 9.28 18.62
CA VAL A 142 5.32 9.27 19.48
C VAL A 142 5.01 9.93 20.82
N ASP A 143 4.23 11.01 20.83
CA ASP A 143 3.87 11.75 22.05
C ASP A 143 3.15 10.84 23.06
N GLY A 144 2.17 10.04 22.62
CA GLY A 144 1.49 9.09 23.52
C GLY A 144 2.40 7.95 24.04
N ALA A 145 3.32 7.45 23.20
CA ALA A 145 4.27 6.43 23.64
C ALA A 145 5.37 6.98 24.56
N LEU A 146 5.73 8.26 24.39
CA LEU A 146 6.66 8.99 25.25
C LEU A 146 6.02 9.33 26.59
N GLU A 147 4.75 9.76 26.59
CA GLU A 147 3.95 9.98 27.81
C GLU A 147 3.87 8.69 28.65
N ASP A 148 3.47 7.57 28.05
CA ASP A 148 3.46 6.25 28.71
C ASP A 148 4.84 5.81 29.24
N ALA A 149 5.92 6.18 28.56
CA ALA A 149 7.28 5.83 28.97
C ALA A 149 7.77 6.71 30.14
N LEU A 150 7.39 7.99 30.15
CA LEU A 150 7.69 8.93 31.24
C LEU A 150 6.86 8.64 32.50
N GLU A 151 5.61 8.17 32.37
CA GLU A 151 4.78 7.76 33.52
C GLU A 151 5.28 6.49 34.22
N ARG A 152 6.16 5.72 33.57
CA ARG A 152 6.73 4.46 34.11
C ARG A 152 8.10 4.65 34.76
N LEU A 153 8.63 5.86 34.79
CA LEU A 153 9.82 6.24 35.57
C LEU A 153 9.40 6.63 37.00
#